data_AF-A0A8B2HTT3-F1
#
_entry.id   AF-A0A8B2HTT3-F1
#
_cell.length_a   1.000
_cell.length_b   1.000
_cell.length_c   1.000
_cell.angle_alpha   90.00
_cell.angle_beta   90.00
_cell.angle_gamma   90.00
#
_symmetry.space_group_name_H-M   'P 1'
#
loop_
_entity.id
_entity.type
_entity.pdbx_description
1 polymer ?
#
loop_
_entity_poly.entity_id
_entity_poly.type
_entity_poly.pdbx_seq_one_letter_code
_entity_poly.pdbx_strand_id
1 'polypeptide(L)'
;MKIFSMLLSLVLAFAFLPASYAETTVDVIIEKTTYSYCEKLFYTIKVSEVTGDPAIIHIRDETGKGSSAIPIQISKLENPVPSLVPFEEEVFPLGKYYIDVEYAGTKQTAEFELVDSGNVCIPAWIKQLAYYWVTDQISDVSFADGIKFLIEKEFIIIPETKTESSSTETDIPDWVKINAGWWIEEKISDSDFAQALQYLIKKGIIVI
;
A
#
# COMPACT_ATOMS: atom_id res chain seq x y z
N MET A 1 -31.16 36.20 84.34
CA MET A 1 -30.51 35.01 83.76
C MET A 1 -30.96 34.92 82.29
N LYS A 2 -30.13 35.36 81.34
CA LYS A 2 -30.45 35.38 79.91
C LYS A 2 -29.96 34.08 79.28
N ILE A 3 -30.87 33.28 78.73
CA ILE A 3 -30.56 32.03 78.01
C ILE A 3 -30.33 32.42 76.54
N PHE A 4 -29.12 32.23 76.04
CA PHE A 4 -28.77 32.47 74.64
C PHE A 4 -29.05 31.18 73.85
N SER A 5 -30.06 31.22 72.99
CA SER A 5 -30.36 30.15 72.03
C SER A 5 -29.39 30.27 70.85
N MET A 6 -28.51 29.29 70.68
CA MET A 6 -27.57 29.22 69.56
C MET A 6 -28.17 28.30 68.49
N LEU A 7 -28.69 28.87 67.42
CA LEU A 7 -29.12 28.14 66.21
C LEU A 7 -27.88 27.67 65.44
N LEU A 8 -27.75 26.35 65.30
CA LEU A 8 -26.73 25.71 64.47
C LEU A 8 -27.28 25.55 63.04
N SER A 9 -26.85 26.41 62.12
CA SER A 9 -27.16 26.29 60.70
C SER A 9 -26.20 25.30 60.03
N LEU A 10 -26.72 24.13 59.63
CA LEU A 10 -26.01 23.13 58.84
C LEU A 10 -25.94 23.60 57.38
N VAL A 11 -24.77 24.06 56.93
CA VAL A 11 -24.51 24.38 55.53
C VAL A 11 -24.07 23.08 54.83
N LEU A 12 -24.94 22.50 53.99
CA LEU A 12 -24.58 21.40 53.10
C LEU A 12 -23.74 21.96 51.95
N ALA A 13 -22.42 21.77 51.99
CA ALA A 13 -21.54 22.08 50.87
C ALA A 13 -21.71 20.98 49.80
N PHE A 14 -22.44 21.29 48.72
CA PHE A 14 -22.46 20.47 47.52
C PHE A 14 -21.09 20.59 46.83
N ALA A 15 -20.24 19.59 47.00
CA ALA A 15 -19.00 19.50 46.23
C ALA A 15 -19.35 19.26 44.76
N PHE A 16 -19.25 20.29 43.94
CA PHE A 16 -19.21 20.13 42.48
C PHE A 16 -17.92 19.40 42.13
N LEU A 17 -17.99 18.08 41.94
CA LEU A 17 -16.92 17.36 41.29
C LEU A 17 -16.92 17.78 39.82
N PRO A 18 -15.78 18.23 39.25
CA PRO A 18 -15.70 18.44 37.82
C PRO A 18 -15.91 17.10 37.12
N ALA A 19 -16.78 17.08 36.10
CA ALA A 19 -16.93 15.92 35.24
C ALA A 19 -15.59 15.69 34.51
N SER A 20 -14.87 14.63 34.89
CA SER A 20 -13.70 14.15 34.14
C SER A 20 -14.20 13.39 32.92
N TYR A 21 -14.32 14.04 31.78
CA TYR A 21 -14.51 13.32 30.51
C TYR A 21 -13.19 12.66 30.13
N ALA A 22 -13.23 11.37 29.76
CA ALA A 22 -12.05 10.71 29.23
C ALA A 22 -11.74 11.31 27.86
N GLU A 23 -10.48 11.69 27.61
CA GLU A 23 -10.06 12.14 26.28
C GLU A 23 -10.05 10.97 25.30
N THR A 24 -10.49 11.22 24.05
CA THR A 24 -10.47 10.23 22.97
C THR A 24 -9.02 9.87 22.64
N THR A 25 -8.69 8.58 22.60
CA THR A 25 -7.35 8.09 22.23
C THR A 25 -7.39 7.41 20.87
N VAL A 26 -6.27 7.47 20.14
CA VAL A 26 -6.08 6.77 18.87
C VAL A 26 -4.73 6.08 18.87
N ASP A 27 -4.72 4.82 18.42
CA ASP A 27 -3.52 4.01 18.20
C ASP A 27 -3.48 3.53 16.75
N VAL A 28 -2.26 3.38 16.23
CA VAL A 28 -2.00 2.85 14.88
C VAL A 28 -1.13 1.63 15.02
N ILE A 29 -1.68 0.48 14.67
CA ILE A 29 -1.02 -0.81 14.85
C ILE A 29 -0.67 -1.38 13.48
N ILE A 30 0.61 -1.65 13.28
CA ILE A 30 1.13 -2.30 12.07
C ILE A 30 1.58 -3.72 12.46
N GLU A 31 1.21 -4.72 11.66
CA GLU A 31 1.56 -6.12 11.94
C GLU A 31 3.05 -6.42 11.73
N LYS A 32 3.70 -5.66 10.85
CA LYS A 32 5.14 -5.76 10.56
C LYS A 32 5.73 -4.40 10.23
N THR A 33 6.99 -4.19 10.58
CA THR A 33 7.68 -2.91 10.37
C THR A 33 8.58 -2.89 9.14
N THR A 34 8.64 -3.98 8.39
CA THR A 34 9.45 -4.08 7.17
C THR A 34 8.57 -4.60 6.04
N TYR A 35 8.57 -3.85 4.95
CA TYR A 35 7.86 -4.17 3.71
C TYR A 35 8.85 -4.24 2.56
N SER A 36 8.53 -5.07 1.57
CA SER A 36 9.22 -5.14 0.29
C SER A 36 8.30 -4.66 -0.85
N TYR A 37 8.87 -4.46 -2.03
CA TYR A 37 8.09 -4.24 -3.23
C TYR A 37 7.06 -5.35 -3.47
N CYS A 38 5.96 -4.97 -4.10
CA CYS A 38 4.74 -5.75 -4.34
C CYS A 38 3.89 -6.09 -3.11
N GLU A 39 4.33 -5.75 -1.91
CA GLU A 39 3.50 -5.85 -0.72
C GLU A 39 2.58 -4.64 -0.59
N LYS A 40 1.41 -4.86 0.01
CA LYS A 40 0.45 -3.80 0.32
C LYS A 40 0.60 -3.40 1.79
N LEU A 41 0.62 -2.10 2.05
CA LEU A 41 0.55 -1.59 3.41
C LEU A 41 -0.75 -2.05 4.08
N PHE A 42 -0.66 -2.47 5.34
CA PHE A 42 -1.81 -2.86 6.15
C PHE A 42 -1.58 -2.43 7.59
N TYR A 43 -2.52 -1.66 8.14
CA TYR A 43 -2.49 -1.21 9.53
C TYR A 43 -3.91 -1.15 10.08
N THR A 44 -4.04 -1.11 11.40
CA THR A 44 -5.32 -0.99 12.09
C THR A 44 -5.33 0.27 12.93
N ILE A 45 -6.35 1.11 12.74
CA ILE A 45 -6.62 2.26 13.60
C ILE A 45 -7.50 1.77 14.75
N LYS A 46 -6.99 1.88 15.99
CA LYS A 46 -7.77 1.62 17.20
C LYS A 46 -8.13 2.94 17.87
N VAL A 47 -9.37 3.06 18.32
CA VAL A 47 -9.88 4.26 18.99
C VAL A 47 -10.57 3.86 20.30
N SER A 48 -10.54 4.73 21.32
CA SER A 48 -11.26 4.48 22.57
C SER A 48 -12.77 4.63 22.45
N GLU A 49 -13.24 5.43 21.48
CA GLU A 49 -14.65 5.67 21.19
C GLU A 49 -14.86 6.08 19.73
N VAL A 50 -16.08 5.91 19.22
CA VAL A 50 -16.47 6.30 17.86
C VAL A 50 -17.25 7.61 17.91
N THR A 51 -16.67 8.68 17.37
CA THR A 51 -17.28 10.02 17.35
C THR A 51 -18.19 10.27 16.14
N GLY A 52 -18.04 9.46 15.07
CA GLY A 52 -18.73 9.64 13.79
C GLY A 52 -17.94 10.46 12.75
N ASP A 53 -16.87 11.13 13.17
CA ASP A 53 -15.94 11.81 12.25
C ASP A 53 -14.96 10.81 11.60
N PRO A 54 -14.36 11.14 10.45
CA PRO A 54 -13.25 10.37 9.91
C PRO A 54 -11.94 10.62 10.67
N ALA A 55 -11.07 9.61 10.71
CA ALA A 55 -9.65 9.82 10.97
C ALA A 55 -8.98 10.36 9.70
N ILE A 56 -8.02 11.27 9.86
CA ILE A 56 -7.23 11.83 8.76
C ILE A 56 -5.84 11.21 8.81
N ILE A 57 -5.43 10.59 7.71
CA ILE A 57 -4.12 9.94 7.60
C ILE A 57 -3.22 10.68 6.62
N HIS A 58 -1.94 10.78 6.97
CA HIS A 58 -0.86 11.13 6.07
C HIS A 58 0.19 10.02 6.09
N ILE A 59 0.58 9.53 4.93
CA ILE A 59 1.71 8.61 4.78
C ILE A 59 2.85 9.40 4.14
N ARG A 60 3.99 9.46 4.80
CA ARG A 60 5.14 10.27 4.36
C ARG A 60 6.46 9.53 4.52
N ASP A 61 7.43 9.88 3.69
CA ASP A 61 8.81 9.44 3.83
C ASP A 61 9.55 10.24 4.92
N GLU A 62 10.82 9.91 5.13
CA GLU A 62 11.72 10.59 6.08
C GLU A 62 11.97 12.07 5.77
N THR A 63 11.78 12.50 4.52
CA THR A 63 11.91 13.89 4.10
C THR A 63 10.64 14.70 4.34
N GLY A 64 9.54 14.02 4.71
CA GLY A 64 8.22 14.59 4.91
C GLY A 64 7.39 14.69 3.63
N LYS A 65 7.91 14.24 2.49
CA LYS A 65 7.13 14.12 1.25
C LYS A 65 6.20 12.92 1.39
N GLY A 66 4.95 13.08 1.00
CA GLY A 66 3.95 12.06 1.26
C GLY A 66 2.63 12.27 0.55
N SER A 67 1.64 11.51 0.99
CA SER A 67 0.27 11.59 0.52
C SER A 67 -0.37 12.94 0.84
N SER A 68 -1.42 13.27 0.10
CA SER A 68 -2.44 14.20 0.61
C SER A 68 -3.19 13.58 1.80
N ALA A 69 -4.04 14.36 2.46
CA ALA A 69 -4.91 13.88 3.53
C ALA A 69 -5.84 12.75 3.04
N ILE A 70 -5.80 11.59 3.71
CA ILE A 70 -6.63 10.43 3.41
C ILE A 70 -7.68 10.30 4.53
N PRO A 71 -8.95 10.64 4.28
CA PRO A 71 -10.01 10.46 5.28
C PRO A 71 -10.47 9.00 5.33
N ILE A 72 -10.42 8.39 6.52
CA ILE A 72 -10.92 7.03 6.79
C ILE A 72 -12.05 7.10 7.79
N GLN A 73 -13.21 6.57 7.40
CA GLN A 73 -14.38 6.53 8.26
C GLN A 73 -14.15 5.56 9.43
N ILE A 74 -14.30 6.07 10.65
CA ILE A 74 -14.19 5.28 11.88
C ILE A 74 -15.59 4.84 12.28
N SER A 75 -15.83 3.53 12.19
CA SER A 75 -17.16 2.94 12.47
C SER A 75 -17.13 1.94 13.62
N LYS A 76 -15.94 1.51 14.03
CA LYS A 76 -15.69 0.54 15.10
C LYS A 76 -14.53 1.02 15.97
N LEU A 77 -14.32 0.36 17.10
CA LEU A 77 -13.14 0.60 17.93
C LEU A 77 -11.84 0.12 17.25
N GLU A 78 -11.94 -0.83 16.32
CA GLU A 78 -10.81 -1.30 15.51
C GLU A 78 -11.19 -1.23 14.02
N ASN A 79 -10.40 -0.51 13.23
CA ASN A 79 -10.66 -0.26 11.82
C ASN A 79 -9.42 -0.69 11.02
N PRO A 80 -9.43 -1.90 10.44
CA PRO A 80 -8.38 -2.35 9.53
C PRO A 80 -8.38 -1.52 8.25
N VAL A 81 -7.20 -1.10 7.80
CA VAL A 81 -7.00 -0.27 6.62
C VAL A 81 -6.00 -0.95 5.68
N PRO A 82 -6.50 -1.75 4.71
CA PRO A 82 -5.66 -2.28 3.64
C PRO A 82 -5.40 -1.21 2.57
N SER A 83 -4.15 -1.09 2.12
CA SER A 83 -3.84 -0.29 0.93
C SER A 83 -4.45 -0.91 -0.32
N LEU A 84 -4.94 -0.06 -1.22
CA LEU A 84 -5.43 -0.49 -2.53
C LEU A 84 -4.28 -0.83 -3.49
N VAL A 85 -3.13 -0.18 -3.30
CA VAL A 85 -1.95 -0.30 -4.16
C VAL A 85 -0.78 -0.93 -3.41
N PRO A 86 0.03 -1.76 -4.07
CA PRO A 86 1.28 -2.25 -3.50
C PRO A 86 2.38 -1.18 -3.55
N PHE A 87 3.48 -1.42 -2.86
CA PHE A 87 4.71 -0.66 -3.04
C PHE A 87 5.36 -1.04 -4.37
N GLU A 88 5.39 -0.10 -5.32
CA GLU A 88 6.10 -0.23 -6.60
C GLU A 88 7.37 0.63 -6.61
N GLU A 89 8.46 0.08 -7.14
CA GLU A 89 9.77 0.73 -7.15
C GLU A 89 9.79 2.11 -7.82
N GLU A 90 9.07 2.25 -8.94
CA GLU A 90 8.99 3.50 -9.68
C GLU A 90 8.29 4.63 -8.89
N VAL A 91 7.46 4.26 -7.91
CA VAL A 91 6.59 5.20 -7.16
C VAL A 91 7.11 5.44 -5.74
N PHE A 92 7.66 4.41 -5.11
CA PHE A 92 8.05 4.41 -3.70
C PHE A 92 9.56 4.15 -3.56
N PRO A 93 10.35 5.20 -3.30
CA PRO A 93 11.75 5.05 -2.94
C PRO A 93 11.92 4.18 -1.68
N LEU A 94 13.03 3.45 -1.60
CA LEU A 94 13.38 2.71 -0.40
C LEU A 94 13.64 3.66 0.78
N GLY A 95 13.42 3.16 2.00
CA GLY A 95 13.73 3.88 3.23
C GLY A 95 12.58 3.88 4.23
N LYS A 96 12.65 4.82 5.17
CA LYS A 96 11.71 4.92 6.28
C LYS A 96 10.47 5.72 5.91
N TYR A 97 9.33 5.22 6.37
CA TYR A 97 8.02 5.81 6.18
C TYR A 97 7.29 5.91 7.52
N TYR A 98 6.37 6.88 7.56
CA TYR A 98 5.56 7.20 8.72
C TYR A 98 4.09 7.22 8.33
N ILE A 99 3.24 6.67 9.20
CA ILE A 99 1.78 6.74 9.13
C ILE A 99 1.34 7.67 10.25
N ASP A 100 1.04 8.92 9.91
CA ASP A 100 0.49 9.89 10.84
C ASP A 100 -1.04 9.80 10.80
N VAL A 101 -1.67 9.58 11.95
CA VAL A 101 -3.12 9.49 12.10
C VAL A 101 -3.60 10.55 13.07
N GLU A 102 -4.59 11.33 12.64
CA GLU A 102 -5.29 12.31 13.47
C GLU A 102 -6.76 11.91 13.59
N TYR A 103 -7.26 11.81 14.82
CA TYR A 103 -8.65 11.49 15.11
C TYR A 103 -9.13 12.21 16.37
N ALA A 104 -10.26 12.92 16.27
CA ALA A 104 -10.84 13.71 17.37
C ALA A 104 -9.83 14.67 18.06
N GLY A 105 -8.88 15.21 17.30
CA GLY A 105 -7.81 16.10 17.80
C GLY A 105 -6.59 15.39 18.39
N THR A 106 -6.66 14.07 18.58
CA THR A 106 -5.53 13.24 19.03
C THR A 106 -4.71 12.77 17.84
N LYS A 107 -3.38 12.76 17.99
CA LYS A 107 -2.44 12.37 16.94
C LYS A 107 -1.59 11.20 17.38
N GLN A 108 -1.36 10.26 16.46
CA GLN A 108 -0.47 9.13 16.64
C GLN A 108 0.33 8.89 15.37
N THR A 109 1.58 8.46 15.53
CA THR A 109 2.45 8.07 14.41
C THR A 109 2.93 6.64 14.60
N ALA A 110 2.91 5.85 13.53
CA ALA A 110 3.61 4.58 13.43
C ALA A 110 4.66 4.66 12.30
N GLU A 111 5.69 3.81 12.35
CA GLU A 111 6.76 3.79 11.36
C GLU A 111 6.98 2.39 10.78
N PHE A 112 7.44 2.35 9.52
CA PHE A 112 7.88 1.15 8.85
C PHE A 112 9.01 1.48 7.87
N GLU A 113 9.70 0.45 7.39
CA GLU A 113 10.79 0.56 6.43
C GLU A 113 10.44 -0.22 5.17
N LEU A 114 10.64 0.41 4.01
CA LEU A 114 10.54 -0.21 2.70
C LEU A 114 11.94 -0.59 2.24
N VAL A 115 12.16 -1.88 2.01
CA VAL A 115 13.45 -2.46 1.61
C VAL A 115 13.31 -3.21 0.29
N ASP A 116 14.40 -3.26 -0.48
CA ASP A 116 14.47 -4.18 -1.60
C ASP A 116 14.88 -5.57 -1.08
N SER A 117 13.98 -6.53 -1.21
CA SER A 117 14.21 -7.94 -0.86
C SER A 117 14.54 -8.81 -2.07
N GLY A 118 14.70 -8.22 -3.27
CA GLY A 118 14.89 -8.94 -4.52
C GLY A 118 13.64 -9.63 -5.04
N ASN A 119 12.45 -9.19 -4.61
CA ASN A 119 11.19 -9.74 -5.12
C ASN A 119 10.95 -9.20 -6.53
N VAL A 120 10.59 -10.09 -7.46
CA VAL A 120 10.10 -9.67 -8.77
C VAL A 120 8.77 -8.97 -8.59
N CYS A 121 8.75 -7.66 -8.83
CA CYS A 121 7.56 -6.83 -8.75
C CYS A 121 7.33 -6.12 -10.08
N ILE A 122 6.35 -6.59 -10.85
CA ILE A 122 6.10 -6.04 -12.18
C ILE A 122 5.12 -4.85 -12.02
N PRO A 123 5.48 -3.64 -12.52
CA PRO A 123 4.64 -2.46 -12.38
C PRO A 123 3.20 -2.66 -12.91
N ALA A 124 2.21 -2.10 -12.23
CA ALA A 124 0.80 -2.29 -12.59
C ALA A 124 0.47 -1.81 -14.02
N TRP A 125 1.17 -0.79 -14.52
CA TRP A 125 0.96 -0.29 -15.89
C TRP A 125 1.37 -1.32 -16.95
N ILE A 126 2.34 -2.18 -16.68
CA ILE A 126 2.71 -3.30 -17.56
C ILE A 126 1.61 -4.36 -17.57
N LYS A 127 0.98 -4.62 -16.41
CA LYS A 127 -0.19 -5.50 -16.32
C LYS A 127 -1.35 -4.96 -17.14
N GLN A 128 -1.54 -3.64 -17.14
CA GLN A 128 -2.51 -2.97 -18.00
C GLN A 128 -2.15 -3.09 -19.50
N LEU A 129 -0.87 -2.98 -19.88
CA LEU A 129 -0.44 -3.27 -21.24
C LEU A 129 -0.73 -4.72 -21.65
N ALA A 130 -0.45 -5.69 -20.77
CA ALA A 130 -0.77 -7.09 -21.02
C ALA A 130 -2.28 -7.29 -21.24
N TYR A 131 -3.13 -6.60 -20.47
CA TYR A 131 -4.58 -6.64 -20.69
C TYR A 131 -4.98 -6.13 -22.07
N TYR A 132 -4.42 -4.99 -22.49
CA TYR A 132 -4.67 -4.47 -23.84
C TYR A 132 -4.15 -5.41 -24.92
N TRP A 133 -3.03 -6.09 -24.69
CA TRP A 133 -2.46 -7.05 -25.63
C TRP A 133 -3.30 -8.33 -25.74
N VAL A 134 -3.72 -8.92 -24.61
CA VAL A 134 -4.57 -10.12 -24.58
C VAL A 134 -5.94 -9.87 -25.19
N THR A 135 -6.42 -8.62 -25.16
CA THR A 135 -7.70 -8.20 -25.77
C THR A 135 -7.55 -7.64 -27.18
N ASP A 136 -6.38 -7.85 -27.82
CA ASP A 136 -6.06 -7.44 -29.19
C ASP A 136 -6.21 -5.93 -29.45
N GLN A 137 -6.10 -5.10 -28.40
CA GLN A 137 -6.16 -3.63 -28.50
C GLN A 137 -4.80 -3.01 -28.84
N ILE A 138 -3.69 -3.72 -28.57
CA ILE A 138 -2.34 -3.32 -28.97
C ILE A 138 -1.62 -4.50 -29.66
N SER A 139 -0.61 -4.19 -30.46
CA SER A 139 0.15 -5.20 -31.19
C SER A 139 1.19 -5.91 -30.32
N ASP A 140 1.69 -7.04 -30.80
CA ASP A 140 2.81 -7.78 -30.20
C ASP A 140 4.05 -6.90 -30.02
N VAL A 141 4.34 -6.02 -30.99
CA VAL A 141 5.44 -5.05 -30.91
C VAL A 141 5.24 -4.12 -29.71
N SER A 142 4.04 -3.58 -29.51
CA SER A 142 3.76 -2.71 -28.36
C SER A 142 3.86 -3.42 -27.02
N PHE A 143 3.50 -4.70 -26.96
CA PHE A 143 3.69 -5.49 -25.75
C PHE A 143 5.17 -5.86 -25.52
N ALA A 144 5.90 -6.18 -26.58
CA ALA A 144 7.33 -6.44 -26.54
C ALA A 144 8.15 -5.23 -26.06
N ASP A 145 7.74 -4.01 -26.41
CA ASP A 145 8.33 -2.79 -25.84
C ASP A 145 8.17 -2.73 -24.30
N GLY A 146 7.02 -3.18 -23.78
CA GLY A 146 6.81 -3.34 -22.34
C GLY A 146 7.73 -4.39 -21.71
N ILE A 147 7.93 -5.53 -22.37
CA ILE A 147 8.89 -6.56 -21.92
C ILE A 147 10.32 -6.01 -21.94
N LYS A 148 10.68 -5.27 -22.98
CA LYS A 148 11.98 -4.61 -23.10
C LYS A 148 12.23 -3.66 -21.93
N PHE A 149 11.24 -2.85 -21.57
CA PHE A 149 11.31 -2.01 -20.37
C PHE A 149 11.63 -2.82 -19.11
N LEU A 150 10.95 -3.97 -18.90
CA LEU A 150 11.21 -4.81 -17.73
C LEU A 150 12.64 -5.34 -17.67
N ILE A 151 13.25 -5.62 -18.82
CA ILE A 151 14.63 -6.08 -18.92
C ILE A 151 15.60 -4.91 -18.68
N GLU A 152 15.36 -3.76 -19.32
CA GLU A 152 16.20 -2.56 -19.18
C GLU A 152 16.20 -1.99 -17.75
N LYS A 153 15.10 -2.17 -17.02
CA LYS A 153 14.95 -1.77 -15.62
C LYS A 153 15.25 -2.90 -14.64
N GLU A 154 15.75 -4.04 -15.12
CA GLU A 154 16.18 -5.18 -14.30
C GLU A 154 15.08 -5.82 -13.45
N PHE A 155 13.79 -5.51 -13.70
CA PHE A 155 12.66 -6.25 -13.14
C PHE A 155 12.68 -7.73 -13.57
N ILE A 156 13.22 -8.01 -14.76
CA ILE A 156 13.42 -9.36 -15.28
C ILE A 156 14.85 -9.49 -15.80
N ILE A 157 15.61 -10.44 -15.22
CA ILE A 157 16.98 -10.74 -15.67
C ILE A 157 16.93 -11.88 -16.70
N ILE A 158 17.41 -11.62 -17.92
CA ILE A 158 17.60 -12.63 -18.95
C ILE A 158 19.08 -13.09 -18.92
N PRO A 159 19.39 -14.34 -18.55
CA PRO A 159 20.76 -14.85 -18.59
C PRO A 159 21.27 -14.82 -20.04
N GLU A 160 22.50 -14.35 -20.25
CA GLU A 160 23.12 -14.12 -21.58
C GLU A 160 22.64 -15.08 -22.67
N THR A 161 21.78 -14.56 -23.54
CA THR A 161 21.43 -15.19 -24.82
C THR A 161 22.01 -14.34 -25.92
N LYS A 162 22.64 -14.97 -26.92
CA LYS A 162 23.06 -14.27 -28.13
C LYS A 162 21.83 -13.69 -28.82
N THR A 163 21.59 -12.40 -28.63
CA THR A 163 20.57 -11.66 -29.37
C THR A 163 21.13 -11.41 -30.76
N GLU A 164 20.69 -12.17 -31.77
CA GLU A 164 20.93 -11.77 -33.15
C GLU A 164 20.00 -10.59 -33.45
N SER A 165 20.59 -9.41 -33.42
CA SER A 165 19.93 -8.14 -33.73
C SER A 165 19.61 -8.06 -35.22
N SER A 166 18.38 -8.36 -35.62
CA SER A 166 17.64 -7.71 -36.72
C SER A 166 16.43 -8.52 -37.15
N SER A 167 15.31 -8.42 -36.44
CA SER A 167 14.01 -8.77 -37.02
C SER A 167 13.03 -7.65 -36.70
N THR A 168 12.54 -6.99 -37.75
CA THR A 168 11.49 -5.97 -37.68
C THR A 168 10.09 -6.55 -37.46
N GLU A 169 10.00 -7.85 -37.25
CA GLU A 169 8.76 -8.59 -37.01
C GLU A 169 8.88 -9.30 -35.66
N THR A 170 8.33 -8.67 -34.60
CA THR A 170 8.04 -9.38 -33.36
C THR A 170 6.64 -9.96 -33.50
N ASP A 171 6.58 -11.28 -33.73
CA ASP A 171 5.34 -12.07 -33.78
C ASP A 171 5.33 -12.97 -32.54
N ILE A 172 4.41 -12.70 -31.61
CA ILE A 172 4.28 -13.46 -30.36
C ILE A 172 3.15 -14.45 -30.55
N PRO A 173 3.40 -15.77 -30.50
CA PRO A 173 2.34 -16.76 -30.70
C PRO A 173 1.16 -16.56 -29.74
N ASP A 174 -0.08 -16.59 -30.27
CA ASP A 174 -1.30 -16.31 -29.49
C ASP A 174 -1.45 -17.15 -28.22
N TRP A 175 -0.94 -18.39 -28.19
CA TRP A 175 -1.01 -19.23 -26.99
C TRP A 175 -0.24 -18.63 -25.80
N VAL A 176 0.71 -17.72 -26.03
CA VAL A 176 1.42 -16.99 -24.96
C VAL A 176 0.47 -16.08 -24.17
N LYS A 177 -0.56 -15.52 -24.82
CA LYS A 177 -1.58 -14.66 -24.19
C LYS A 177 -2.28 -15.36 -23.02
N ILE A 178 -2.32 -16.70 -22.99
CA ILE A 178 -2.89 -17.48 -21.88
C ILE A 178 -2.16 -17.20 -20.56
N ASN A 179 -0.82 -17.15 -20.58
CA ASN A 179 -0.03 -16.88 -19.38
C ASN A 179 -0.21 -15.42 -18.91
N ALA A 180 -0.24 -14.48 -19.86
CA ALA A 180 -0.54 -13.09 -19.55
C ALA A 180 -1.95 -12.93 -18.97
N GLY A 181 -2.94 -13.65 -19.51
CA GLY A 181 -4.30 -13.70 -18.97
C GLY A 181 -4.34 -14.22 -17.53
N TRP A 182 -3.66 -15.32 -17.23
CA TRP A 182 -3.56 -15.83 -15.86
C TRP A 182 -2.86 -14.85 -14.92
N TRP A 183 -1.86 -14.11 -15.40
CA TRP A 183 -1.17 -13.10 -14.62
C TRP A 183 -2.05 -11.88 -14.31
N ILE A 184 -2.83 -11.41 -15.28
CA ILE A 184 -3.81 -10.33 -15.11
C ILE A 184 -4.90 -10.73 -14.11
N GLU A 185 -5.36 -11.98 -14.18
CA GLU A 185 -6.37 -12.55 -13.27
C GLU A 185 -5.79 -12.94 -11.89
N GLU A 186 -4.53 -12.60 -11.61
CA GLU A 186 -3.81 -12.92 -10.36
C GLU A 186 -3.78 -14.43 -10.04
N LYS A 187 -3.88 -15.29 -11.06
CA LYS A 187 -3.76 -16.77 -10.94
C LYS A 187 -2.31 -17.24 -10.88
N ILE A 188 -1.39 -16.45 -11.41
CA ILE A 188 0.06 -16.65 -11.29
C ILE A 188 0.70 -15.36 -10.79
N SER A 189 1.79 -15.49 -10.03
CA SER A 189 2.50 -14.33 -9.48
C SER A 189 3.31 -13.59 -10.53
N ASP A 190 3.75 -12.37 -10.20
CA ASP A 190 4.71 -11.61 -11.03
C ASP A 190 6.01 -12.39 -11.27
N SER A 191 6.47 -13.15 -10.27
CA SER A 191 7.65 -14.03 -10.39
C SER A 191 7.41 -15.18 -11.37
N ASP A 192 6.24 -15.83 -11.32
CA ASP A 192 5.88 -16.91 -12.25
C ASP A 192 5.78 -16.39 -13.68
N PHE A 193 5.16 -15.21 -13.86
CA PHE A 193 5.03 -14.58 -15.16
C PHE A 193 6.40 -14.14 -15.71
N ALA A 194 7.26 -13.54 -14.89
CA ALA A 194 8.62 -13.20 -15.27
C ALA A 194 9.43 -14.43 -15.69
N GLN A 195 9.35 -15.54 -14.94
CA GLN A 195 10.02 -16.80 -15.30
C GLN A 195 9.50 -17.36 -16.63
N ALA A 196 8.19 -17.26 -16.90
CA ALA A 196 7.62 -17.64 -18.19
C ALA A 196 8.20 -16.78 -19.32
N LEU A 197 8.24 -15.45 -19.16
CA LEU A 197 8.85 -14.55 -20.15
C LEU A 197 10.33 -14.87 -20.39
N GLN A 198 11.11 -15.06 -19.32
CA GLN A 198 12.52 -15.45 -19.42
C GLN A 198 12.70 -16.73 -20.24
N TYR A 199 11.87 -17.74 -20.00
CA TYR A 199 11.90 -18.98 -20.75
C TYR A 199 11.56 -18.77 -22.24
N LEU A 200 10.51 -18.02 -22.54
CA LEU A 200 10.04 -17.77 -23.91
C LEU A 200 11.09 -17.01 -24.74
N ILE A 201 11.72 -15.99 -24.14
CA ILE A 201 12.83 -15.25 -24.76
C ILE A 201 14.02 -16.18 -24.98
N LYS A 202 14.40 -16.97 -23.97
CA LYS A 202 15.50 -17.93 -24.09
C LYS A 202 15.30 -18.98 -25.19
N LYS A 203 14.05 -19.34 -25.47
CA LYS A 203 13.70 -20.27 -26.55
C LYS A 203 13.55 -19.60 -27.91
N GLY A 204 13.70 -18.28 -28.00
CA GLY A 204 13.49 -17.51 -29.23
C GLY A 204 12.02 -17.51 -29.69
N ILE A 205 11.09 -17.77 -28.77
CA ILE A 205 9.65 -17.71 -29.03
C ILE A 205 9.18 -16.26 -29.01
N ILE A 206 9.73 -15.47 -28.09
CA ILE A 206 9.59 -14.01 -28.07
C ILE A 206 10.96 -13.45 -28.46
N VAL A 207 10.97 -12.51 -29.41
CA VAL A 207 12.17 -11.78 -29.83
C VAL A 207 12.03 -10.33 -29.35
N ILE A 208 13.01 -9.87 -28.59
CA ILE A 208 13.10 -8.53 -27.97
C ILE A 208 14.31 -7.79 -28.54
#